data_AF-A0A7S2W7U2-F1
#
_entry.id   AF-A0A7S2W7U2-F1
#
_cell.length_a   1.000
_cell.length_b   1.000
_cell.length_c   1.000
_cell.angle_alpha   90.00
_cell.angle_beta   90.00
_cell.angle_gamma   90.00
#
_symmetry.space_group_name_H-M   'P 1'
#
loop_
_entity.id
_entity.type
_entity.pdbx_description
1 polymer ?
#
loop_
_entity_poly.entity_id
_entity_poly.type
_entity_poly.pdbx_seq_one_letter_code
_entity_poly.pdbx_strand_id
1 'polypeptide(L)'
;VKPPKIYYGSFWFRVKSEEGIRVRQGPCRLANSIKSEHDKYFCFECGEFLRASEIVKVSSHLVDKEDPCRIDEHKYAVCFAKLYRNNNSRRTDESSSHGISGLPKYLSIHDLSYPGEWVQVRGSDGETFLEACQEPPVIRRHPDGWRYNVVLETGVEVRKGPSFHLETNGKKLRVGESILINELVTAYGDNVSWLRLKDGRGWVHNIGSDGQSVMIAHSIQHRLKESESTNENSSRYGAKETQYNGIIARLFQSDRT
;
A
#
# COMPACT_ATOMS: atom_id res chain seq x y z
N VAL A 1 14.37 34.93 4.74
CA VAL A 1 13.80 33.57 4.63
C VAL A 1 14.88 32.66 4.08
N LYS A 2 15.21 31.54 4.73
CA LYS A 2 16.19 30.59 4.17
C LYS A 2 15.56 29.87 2.97
N PRO A 3 16.31 29.63 1.88
CA PRO A 3 15.77 28.87 0.75
C PRO A 3 15.34 27.47 1.21
N PRO A 4 14.29 26.88 0.60
CA PRO A 4 13.85 25.53 0.92
C PRO A 4 14.96 24.53 0.59
N LYS A 5 15.11 23.49 1.42
CA LYS A 5 16.00 22.36 1.12
C LYS A 5 15.21 21.30 0.36
N ILE A 6 15.78 20.80 -0.74
CA ILE A 6 15.15 19.78 -1.58
C ILE A 6 16.03 18.54 -1.57
N TYR A 7 15.42 17.39 -1.35
CA TYR A 7 16.06 16.08 -1.37
C TYR A 7 15.44 15.23 -2.47
N TYR A 8 16.28 14.54 -3.23
CA TYR A 8 15.87 13.65 -4.31
C TYR A 8 16.23 12.21 -3.94
N GLY A 9 15.37 11.25 -4.28
CA GLY A 9 15.64 9.85 -3.95
C GLY A 9 14.41 8.96 -4.09
N SER A 10 14.41 7.88 -3.32
CA SER A 10 13.29 6.94 -3.21
C SER A 10 12.95 6.77 -1.75
N PHE A 11 12.06 7.62 -1.25
CA PHE A 11 11.68 7.65 0.15
C PHE A 11 10.39 6.88 0.35
N TRP A 12 10.32 6.08 1.40
CA TRP A 12 9.10 5.39 1.80
C TRP A 12 8.54 6.00 3.07
N PHE A 13 7.24 6.18 3.09
CA PHE A 13 6.50 6.74 4.20
C PHE A 13 5.32 5.85 4.54
N ARG A 14 5.00 5.73 5.83
CA ARG A 14 3.76 5.18 6.33
C ARG A 14 2.82 6.32 6.74
N VAL A 15 1.57 6.28 6.28
CA VAL A 15 0.55 7.25 6.69
C VAL A 15 0.20 7.03 8.15
N LYS A 16 0.26 8.08 8.96
CA LYS A 16 -0.09 8.05 10.40
C LYS A 16 -1.41 8.72 10.72
N SER A 17 -1.83 9.67 9.89
CA SER A 17 -3.09 10.37 10.11
C SER A 17 -4.28 9.42 9.99
N GLU A 18 -5.15 9.42 11.00
CA GLU A 18 -6.38 8.62 11.04
C GLU A 18 -7.39 9.05 9.97
N GLU A 19 -7.46 10.35 9.69
CA GLU A 19 -8.27 10.93 8.61
C GLU A 19 -7.67 10.70 7.22
N GLY A 20 -6.47 10.11 7.16
CA GLY A 20 -5.68 9.97 5.96
C GLY A 20 -5.00 11.28 5.54
N ILE A 21 -4.39 11.26 4.35
CA ILE A 21 -3.60 12.39 3.86
C ILE A 21 -4.03 12.83 2.47
N ARG A 22 -4.43 14.10 2.36
CA ARG A 22 -4.89 14.72 1.11
C ARG A 22 -3.72 14.99 0.17
N VAL A 23 -3.91 14.62 -1.10
CA VAL A 23 -2.97 14.91 -2.18
C VAL A 23 -3.25 16.28 -2.79
N ARG A 24 -2.19 16.99 -3.19
CA ARG A 24 -2.22 18.36 -3.70
C ARG A 24 -1.40 18.51 -4.98
N GLN A 25 -1.64 19.58 -5.73
CA GLN A 25 -0.92 19.90 -6.96
C GLN A 25 0.46 20.58 -6.73
N GLY A 26 0.83 20.85 -5.47
CA GLY A 26 2.09 21.53 -5.15
C GLY A 26 2.50 21.41 -3.68
N PRO A 27 3.77 21.72 -3.34
CA PRO A 27 4.32 21.65 -1.99
C PRO A 27 3.91 22.85 -1.11
N CYS A 28 2.61 23.15 -1.07
CA CYS A 28 2.05 24.27 -0.31
C CYS A 28 0.70 23.89 0.29
N ARG A 29 0.41 24.36 1.51
CA ARG A 29 -0.91 24.16 2.16
C ARG A 29 -2.05 24.85 1.41
N LEU A 30 -1.74 25.91 0.67
CA LEU A 30 -2.69 26.64 -0.17
C LEU A 30 -2.83 26.02 -1.58
N ALA A 31 -1.98 25.06 -1.94
CA ALA A 31 -2.13 24.37 -3.22
C ALA A 31 -3.43 23.55 -3.21
N ASN A 32 -4.12 23.58 -4.36
CA ASN A 32 -5.37 22.86 -4.55
C ASN A 32 -5.19 21.38 -4.23
N SER A 33 -6.09 20.86 -3.39
CA SER A 33 -6.21 19.43 -3.19
C SER A 33 -6.81 18.80 -4.44
N ILE A 34 -6.31 17.62 -4.79
CA ILE A 34 -6.81 16.85 -5.92
C ILE A 34 -8.09 16.16 -5.51
N LYS A 35 -9.13 16.33 -6.33
CA LYS A 35 -10.41 15.65 -6.17
C LYS A 35 -10.59 14.63 -7.28
N SER A 36 -11.27 13.54 -6.96
CA SER A 36 -11.84 12.60 -7.93
C SER A 36 -13.03 13.23 -8.66
N GLU A 37 -13.50 12.56 -9.71
CA GLU A 37 -14.68 12.96 -10.50
C GLU A 37 -15.96 13.10 -9.66
N HIS A 38 -16.02 12.45 -8.49
CA HIS A 38 -17.16 12.48 -7.56
C HIS A 38 -17.00 13.52 -6.45
N ASP A 39 -16.17 14.55 -6.66
CA ASP A 39 -15.80 15.60 -5.69
C ASP A 39 -15.16 15.09 -4.38
N LYS A 40 -14.85 13.79 -4.28
CA LYS A 40 -14.12 13.21 -3.14
C LYS A 40 -12.65 13.53 -3.28
N TYR A 41 -12.04 14.07 -2.23
CA TYR A 41 -10.59 14.29 -2.18
C TYR A 41 -9.85 12.96 -2.32
N PHE A 42 -8.78 12.97 -3.12
CA PHE A 42 -7.87 11.84 -3.17
C PHE A 42 -7.03 11.83 -1.90
N CYS A 43 -7.23 10.79 -1.08
CA CYS A 43 -6.59 10.61 0.21
C CYS A 43 -5.94 9.23 0.27
N PHE A 44 -4.79 9.15 0.93
CA PHE A 44 -4.25 7.87 1.38
C PHE A 44 -4.69 7.59 2.81
N GLU A 45 -5.01 6.35 3.11
CA GLU A 45 -5.53 5.92 4.41
C GLU A 45 -4.42 5.60 5.41
N CYS A 46 -4.74 5.61 6.71
CA CYS A 46 -3.78 5.27 7.75
C CYS A 46 -3.17 3.87 7.54
N GLY A 47 -1.86 3.78 7.74
CA GLY A 47 -1.09 2.56 7.53
C GLY A 47 -0.69 2.30 6.09
N GLU A 48 -1.26 3.00 5.10
CA GLU A 48 -0.81 2.87 3.71
C GLU A 48 0.64 3.35 3.57
N PHE A 49 1.34 2.74 2.61
CA PHE A 49 2.73 3.08 2.31
C PHE A 49 2.81 3.89 1.03
N LEU A 50 3.48 5.03 1.12
CA LEU A 50 3.71 5.95 0.02
C LEU A 50 5.17 5.92 -0.36
N ARG A 51 5.42 5.92 -1.67
CA ARG A 51 6.76 6.18 -2.20
C ARG A 51 6.82 7.62 -2.70
N ALA A 52 7.86 8.34 -2.34
CA ALA A 52 8.12 9.70 -2.79
C ALA A 52 9.45 9.79 -3.53
N SER A 53 9.49 10.63 -4.57
CA SER A 53 10.71 10.92 -5.33
C SER A 53 11.46 12.15 -4.81
N GLU A 54 10.74 13.08 -4.19
CA GLU A 54 11.27 14.37 -3.75
C GLU A 54 10.72 14.71 -2.36
N ILE A 55 11.54 15.36 -1.54
CA ILE A 55 11.15 15.93 -0.25
C ILE A 55 11.58 17.40 -0.23
N VAL A 56 10.64 18.28 0.09
CA VAL A 56 10.88 19.72 0.26
C VAL A 56 10.71 20.08 1.73
N LYS A 57 11.76 20.62 2.35
CA LYS A 57 11.77 21.09 3.75
C LYS A 57 11.88 22.61 3.77
N VAL A 58 10.86 23.26 4.32
CA VAL A 58 10.79 24.71 4.51
C VAL A 58 10.99 25.01 5.99
N SER A 59 12.10 25.68 6.34
CA SER A 59 12.37 26.07 7.73
C SER A 59 11.71 27.41 8.02
N SER A 60 10.78 27.45 8.99
CA SER A 60 10.23 28.71 9.46
C SER A 60 11.19 29.35 10.46
N HIS A 61 11.63 30.58 10.16
CA HIS A 61 12.48 31.35 11.05
C HIS A 61 11.62 32.29 11.90
N LEU A 62 10.57 31.78 12.55
CA LEU A 62 9.90 32.55 13.59
C LEU A 62 10.88 32.63 14.77
N VAL A 63 11.55 33.78 14.86
CA VAL A 63 12.46 34.08 15.96
C VAL A 63 11.60 34.26 17.21
N ASP A 64 11.53 33.25 18.08
CA ASP A 64 11.20 33.49 19.47
C ASP A 64 12.22 34.50 19.99
N LYS A 65 11.74 35.71 20.27
CA LYS A 65 12.59 36.85 20.67
C LYS A 65 13.18 36.68 22.08
N GLU A 66 12.92 35.57 22.77
CA GLU A 66 13.14 35.50 24.22
C GLU A 66 14.28 34.58 24.68
N ASP A 67 14.91 33.76 23.82
CA ASP A 67 16.11 33.02 24.25
C ASP A 67 17.07 32.68 23.09
N PRO A 68 18.13 33.47 22.87
CA PRO A 68 19.11 33.23 21.81
C PRO A 68 20.02 31.99 22.04
N CYS A 69 19.95 31.34 23.21
CA CYS A 69 20.86 30.25 23.57
C CYS A 69 20.29 28.84 23.39
N ARG A 70 18.98 28.69 23.14
CA ARG A 70 18.37 27.39 22.83
C ARG A 70 18.19 27.22 21.32
N ILE A 71 19.22 26.66 20.66
CA ILE A 71 19.08 26.15 19.29
C ILE A 71 18.30 24.84 19.36
N ASP A 72 16.98 24.93 19.40
CA ASP A 72 16.14 23.75 19.27
C ASP A 72 16.05 23.37 17.79
N GLU A 73 16.69 22.26 17.41
CA GLU A 73 16.74 21.75 16.03
C GLU A 73 15.35 21.36 15.50
N HIS A 74 14.33 21.39 16.38
CA HIS A 74 12.93 21.14 16.10
C HIS A 74 12.13 22.35 15.59
N LYS A 75 12.78 23.49 15.35
CA LYS A 75 12.12 24.71 14.85
C LYS A 75 11.30 24.44 13.58
N TYR A 76 9.99 24.59 13.73
CA TYR A 76 8.92 24.11 12.85
C TYR A 76 9.27 24.14 11.36
N ALA A 77 9.67 22.98 10.86
CA ALA A 77 9.93 22.76 9.46
C ALA A 77 8.69 22.11 8.83
N VAL A 78 7.99 22.82 7.97
CA VAL A 78 6.96 22.21 7.14
C VAL A 78 7.66 21.36 6.08
N CYS A 79 7.20 20.14 5.90
CA CYS A 79 7.80 19.17 5.01
C CYS A 79 6.74 18.63 4.05
N PHE A 80 7.06 18.58 2.76
CA PHE A 80 6.20 18.03 1.72
C PHE A 80 6.96 16.96 0.95
N ALA A 81 6.25 15.93 0.49
CA ALA A 81 6.80 14.86 -0.33
C ALA A 81 6.06 14.79 -1.67
N LYS A 82 6.81 14.70 -2.77
CA LYS A 82 6.27 14.47 -4.12
C LYS A 82 6.14 12.97 -4.33
N LEU A 83 4.92 12.50 -4.58
CA LEU A 83 4.64 11.09 -4.78
C LEU A 83 5.36 10.57 -6.03
N TYR A 84 5.94 9.40 -5.89
CA TYR A 84 6.60 8.71 -6.98
C TYR A 84 5.55 8.20 -7.97
N ARG A 85 5.68 8.60 -9.23
CA ARG A 85 4.93 8.04 -10.35
C ARG A 85 5.85 7.17 -11.19
N ASN A 86 5.39 5.96 -11.49
CA ASN A 86 6.08 5.10 -12.46
C ASN A 86 5.84 5.69 -13.87
N ASN A 87 6.73 6.56 -14.33
CA ASN A 87 6.62 7.25 -15.62
C ASN A 87 6.75 6.33 -16.84
N ASN A 88 6.88 5.01 -16.65
CA ASN A 88 6.99 4.05 -17.75
C ASN A 88 5.77 4.00 -18.68
N SER A 89 4.62 4.58 -18.32
CA SER A 89 3.44 4.60 -19.19
C SER A 89 3.42 5.73 -20.23
N ARG A 90 4.35 6.70 -20.18
CA ARG A 90 4.29 7.90 -21.03
C ARG A 90 5.36 7.99 -22.12
N ARG A 91 6.21 6.98 -22.28
CA ARG A 91 7.28 7.00 -23.30
C ARG A 91 7.00 6.11 -24.52
N THR A 92 5.78 5.62 -24.70
CA THR A 92 5.47 4.72 -25.82
C THR A 92 5.17 5.38 -27.17
N ASP A 93 5.14 6.71 -27.30
CA ASP A 93 4.73 7.36 -28.55
C ASP A 93 5.80 8.24 -29.24
N GLU A 94 7.09 8.04 -28.96
CA GLU A 94 8.16 8.68 -29.75
C GLU A 94 9.12 7.65 -30.36
N SER A 95 8.52 6.69 -31.05
CA SER A 95 9.22 5.90 -32.07
C SER A 95 9.16 6.67 -33.39
N SER A 96 10.18 7.48 -33.68
CA SER A 96 10.92 7.40 -34.96
C SER A 96 11.73 8.67 -35.24
N SER A 97 12.98 8.71 -34.78
CA SER A 97 14.12 8.97 -35.68
C SER A 97 15.44 8.99 -34.90
N HIS A 98 16.14 7.87 -35.01
CA HIS A 98 17.60 7.72 -35.08
C HIS A 98 18.49 8.68 -34.27
N GLY A 99 19.19 8.11 -33.28
CA GLY A 99 20.63 8.35 -33.20
C GLY A 99 21.20 8.75 -31.83
N ILE A 100 21.91 7.77 -31.26
CA ILE A 100 23.18 7.94 -30.53
C ILE A 100 23.10 8.29 -29.04
N SER A 101 23.83 7.44 -28.32
CA SER A 101 24.16 7.40 -26.91
C SER A 101 24.47 8.75 -26.26
N GLY A 102 23.77 9.05 -25.17
CA GLY A 102 24.19 10.04 -24.20
C GLY A 102 23.31 9.92 -22.97
N LEU A 103 23.93 9.65 -21.82
CA LEU A 103 23.27 9.71 -20.50
C LEU A 103 22.39 10.97 -20.40
N PRO A 104 21.19 10.89 -19.79
CA PRO A 104 20.31 12.05 -19.63
C PRO A 104 21.01 13.10 -18.76
N LYS A 105 21.61 14.07 -19.43
CA LYS A 105 22.38 15.17 -18.86
C LYS A 105 21.36 16.21 -18.38
N TYR A 106 20.99 16.08 -17.11
CA TYR A 106 20.05 16.93 -16.38
C TYR A 106 18.59 16.80 -16.87
N LEU A 107 17.69 16.49 -15.93
CA LEU A 107 16.26 16.71 -16.12
C LEU A 107 16.06 18.19 -16.45
N SER A 108 15.26 18.50 -17.46
CA SER A 108 14.97 19.89 -17.78
C SER A 108 14.26 20.53 -16.58
N ILE A 109 14.38 21.85 -16.41
CA ILE A 109 13.61 22.56 -15.38
C ILE A 109 12.10 22.31 -15.53
N HIS A 110 11.66 22.00 -16.75
CA HIS A 110 10.29 21.66 -17.09
C HIS A 110 9.84 20.31 -16.50
N ASP A 111 10.77 19.37 -16.33
CA ASP A 111 10.53 18.07 -15.67
C ASP A 111 10.48 18.24 -14.14
N LEU A 112 11.25 19.18 -13.60
CA LEU A 112 11.17 19.58 -12.18
C LEU A 112 9.87 20.33 -11.87
N SER A 113 9.35 21.11 -12.82
CA SER A 113 8.06 21.79 -12.73
C SER A 113 6.87 20.95 -13.19
N TYR A 114 7.07 19.67 -13.57
CA TYR A 114 5.96 18.82 -13.96
C TYR A 114 5.00 18.71 -12.77
N PRO A 115 3.68 18.97 -12.94
CA PRO A 115 2.72 18.92 -11.85
C PRO A 115 2.75 17.52 -11.22
N GLY A 116 3.39 17.47 -10.06
CA GLY A 116 3.47 16.29 -9.22
C GLY A 116 2.31 16.27 -8.24
N GLU A 117 2.01 15.08 -7.75
CA GLU A 117 1.15 14.91 -6.60
C GLU A 117 1.98 15.09 -5.34
N TRP A 118 1.57 16.00 -4.48
CA TRP A 118 2.29 16.34 -3.25
C TRP A 118 1.44 16.00 -2.03
N VAL A 119 2.11 15.53 -0.99
CA VAL A 119 1.53 15.24 0.31
C VAL A 119 2.32 15.94 1.41
N GLN A 120 1.64 16.32 2.48
CA GLN A 120 2.29 16.97 3.63
C GLN A 120 2.89 15.92 4.56
N VAL A 121 4.20 15.92 4.76
CA VAL A 121 4.88 15.00 5.69
C VAL A 121 4.68 15.43 7.14
N ARG A 122 4.86 16.73 7.41
CA ARG A 122 4.76 17.33 8.76
C ARG A 122 4.08 18.70 8.73
N GLY A 123 3.23 18.94 9.73
CA GLY A 123 2.52 20.16 10.05
C GLY A 123 3.41 21.30 10.54
N SER A 124 2.88 22.53 10.49
CA SER A 124 3.54 23.69 11.12
C SER A 124 3.43 23.68 12.64
N ASP A 125 2.48 22.92 13.18
CA ASP A 125 2.24 22.60 14.58
C ASP A 125 3.12 21.44 15.09
N GLY A 126 3.88 20.80 14.20
CA GLY A 126 4.68 19.62 14.51
C GLY A 126 3.96 18.28 14.30
N GLU A 127 2.68 18.29 13.93
CA GLU A 127 1.92 17.07 13.65
C GLU A 127 2.57 16.27 12.52
N THR A 128 2.79 14.97 12.72
CA THR A 128 3.42 14.11 11.71
C THR A 128 2.36 13.27 11.01
N PHE A 129 2.09 13.61 9.74
CA PHE A 129 1.13 12.89 8.91
C PHE A 129 1.75 11.65 8.26
N LEU A 130 3.05 11.71 7.97
CA LEU A 130 3.82 10.64 7.33
C LEU A 130 5.05 10.29 8.18
N GLU A 131 5.17 9.03 8.56
CA GLU A 131 6.34 8.48 9.23
C GLU A 131 7.30 7.91 8.20
N ALA A 132 8.56 8.36 8.19
CA ALA A 132 9.56 7.82 7.28
C ALA A 132 9.88 6.37 7.65
N CYS A 133 9.84 5.47 6.67
CA CYS A 133 10.23 4.08 6.87
C CYS A 133 11.76 3.99 6.90
N GLN A 134 12.30 3.20 7.82
CA GLN A 134 13.73 2.87 7.83
C GLN A 134 14.12 2.07 6.59
N GLU A 135 13.26 1.13 6.21
CA GLU A 135 13.41 0.27 5.05
C GLU A 135 12.12 0.22 4.22
N PRO A 136 12.20 -0.03 2.91
CA PRO A 136 11.02 -0.19 2.06
C PRO A 136 10.10 -1.32 2.55
N PRO A 137 8.77 -1.13 2.51
CA PRO A 137 7.84 -2.23 2.73
C PRO A 137 7.92 -3.25 1.61
N VAL A 138 7.62 -4.51 1.92
CA VAL A 138 7.44 -5.55 0.91
C VAL A 138 6.01 -5.48 0.39
N ILE A 139 5.85 -5.04 -0.85
CA ILE A 139 4.55 -4.95 -1.51
C ILE A 139 4.50 -5.96 -2.66
N ARG A 140 3.55 -6.88 -2.61
CA ARG A 140 3.32 -7.88 -3.66
C ARG A 140 1.92 -7.69 -4.23
N ARG A 141 1.79 -7.66 -5.55
CA ARG A 141 0.49 -7.58 -6.25
C ARG A 141 0.34 -8.72 -7.22
N HIS A 142 -0.87 -9.26 -7.35
CA HIS A 142 -1.20 -10.30 -8.32
C HIS A 142 -2.52 -10.00 -9.01
N PRO A 143 -2.56 -9.82 -10.35
CA PRO A 143 -3.79 -9.50 -11.08
C PRO A 143 -4.92 -10.52 -10.84
N ASP A 144 -4.59 -11.82 -10.85
CA ASP A 144 -5.58 -12.87 -10.60
C ASP A 144 -5.92 -13.05 -9.11
N GLY A 145 -5.08 -12.50 -8.23
CA GLY A 145 -5.15 -12.68 -6.79
C GLY A 145 -4.65 -14.03 -6.29
N TRP A 146 -4.37 -14.09 -5.00
CA TRP A 146 -4.05 -15.29 -4.23
C TRP A 146 -5.25 -15.73 -3.42
N ARG A 147 -5.48 -17.04 -3.32
CA ARG A 147 -6.57 -17.59 -2.51
C ARG A 147 -6.10 -17.78 -1.08
N TYR A 148 -6.87 -17.25 -0.13
CA TYR A 148 -6.68 -17.40 1.31
C TYR A 148 -7.95 -17.94 1.95
N ASN A 149 -7.81 -18.68 3.04
CA ASN A 149 -8.94 -19.07 3.88
C ASN A 149 -8.87 -18.37 5.23
N VAL A 150 -10.05 -18.03 5.76
CA VAL A 150 -10.20 -17.58 7.14
C VAL A 150 -10.08 -18.78 8.07
N VAL A 151 -9.17 -18.70 9.05
CA VAL A 151 -8.96 -19.80 10.02
C VAL A 151 -9.31 -19.41 11.45
N LEU A 152 -9.45 -18.12 11.74
CA LEU A 152 -9.87 -17.66 13.07
C LEU A 152 -11.34 -18.03 13.30
N GLU A 153 -11.62 -18.78 14.37
CA GLU A 153 -12.96 -19.27 14.69
C GLU A 153 -13.99 -18.15 14.84
N THR A 154 -13.58 -17.02 15.42
CA THR A 154 -14.43 -15.85 15.59
C THR A 154 -14.68 -15.10 14.28
N GLY A 155 -14.01 -15.44 13.17
CA GLY A 155 -14.04 -14.71 11.91
C GLY A 155 -13.16 -13.45 11.91
N VAL A 156 -13.15 -12.71 10.80
CA VAL A 156 -12.20 -11.60 10.58
C VAL A 156 -12.93 -10.37 10.12
N GLU A 157 -12.77 -9.28 10.85
CA GLU A 157 -13.37 -8.01 10.47
C GLU A 157 -12.56 -7.35 9.35
N VAL A 158 -13.28 -6.83 8.34
CA VAL A 158 -12.68 -6.12 7.21
C VAL A 158 -12.46 -4.67 7.59
N ARG A 159 -11.25 -4.18 7.37
CA ARG A 159 -10.81 -2.81 7.69
C ARG A 159 -10.78 -1.92 6.47
N LYS A 160 -10.91 -0.61 6.70
CA LYS A 160 -10.82 0.39 5.63
C LYS A 160 -9.42 0.41 5.00
N GLY A 161 -8.37 0.31 5.83
CA GLY A 161 -6.96 0.34 5.41
C GLY A 161 -6.05 -0.63 6.19
N PRO A 162 -4.74 -0.66 5.84
CA PRO A 162 -3.77 -1.62 6.37
C PRO A 162 -3.20 -1.20 7.75
N SER A 163 -4.07 -1.01 8.74
CA SER A 163 -3.71 -0.63 10.10
C SER A 163 -4.71 -1.14 11.14
N PHE A 164 -4.22 -1.53 12.32
CA PHE A 164 -5.09 -1.89 13.45
C PHE A 164 -5.81 -0.68 14.06
N HIS A 165 -5.30 0.53 13.83
CA HIS A 165 -5.92 1.77 14.30
C HIS A 165 -7.13 2.19 13.45
N LEU A 166 -7.28 1.64 12.24
CA LEU A 166 -8.40 1.99 11.38
C LEU A 166 -9.67 1.22 11.74
N GLU A 167 -10.78 1.92 11.63
CA GLU A 167 -12.11 1.35 11.79
C GLU A 167 -12.35 0.17 10.84
N THR A 168 -13.17 -0.75 11.32
CA THR A 168 -13.74 -1.80 10.48
C THR A 168 -14.91 -1.22 9.69
N ASN A 169 -15.20 -1.80 8.54
CA ASN A 169 -16.33 -1.38 7.70
C ASN A 169 -17.64 -2.12 8.04
N GLY A 170 -17.68 -2.79 9.20
CA GLY A 170 -18.80 -3.63 9.66
C GLY A 170 -18.95 -4.97 8.95
N LYS A 171 -18.15 -5.26 7.90
CA LYS A 171 -18.16 -6.55 7.22
C LYS A 171 -17.24 -7.53 7.93
N LYS A 172 -17.66 -8.80 7.95
CA LYS A 172 -16.95 -9.87 8.63
C LYS A 172 -16.85 -11.10 7.74
N LEU A 173 -15.64 -11.61 7.58
CA LEU A 173 -15.37 -12.87 6.90
C LEU A 173 -15.53 -14.02 7.90
N ARG A 174 -16.18 -15.10 7.47
CA ARG A 174 -16.49 -16.23 8.35
C ARG A 174 -15.39 -17.28 8.29
N VAL A 175 -15.21 -18.04 9.37
CA VAL A 175 -14.29 -19.18 9.38
C VAL A 175 -14.59 -20.14 8.22
N GLY A 176 -13.54 -20.61 7.55
CA GLY A 176 -13.62 -21.46 6.35
C GLY A 176 -13.95 -20.71 5.05
N GLU A 177 -14.29 -19.43 5.09
CA GLU A 177 -14.53 -18.63 3.87
C GLU A 177 -13.23 -18.47 3.06
N SER A 178 -13.33 -18.68 1.75
CA SER A 178 -12.20 -18.61 0.82
C SER A 178 -12.25 -17.32 0.00
N ILE A 179 -11.21 -16.50 0.12
CA ILE A 179 -11.17 -15.13 -0.40
C ILE A 179 -9.99 -14.95 -1.35
N LEU A 180 -10.17 -14.09 -2.36
CA LEU A 180 -9.08 -13.65 -3.24
C LEU A 180 -8.45 -12.35 -2.72
N ILE A 181 -7.13 -12.37 -2.62
CA ILE A 181 -6.29 -11.25 -2.20
C ILE A 181 -5.50 -10.75 -3.41
N ASN A 182 -5.58 -9.47 -3.78
CA ASN A 182 -4.83 -8.94 -4.93
C ASN A 182 -3.53 -8.22 -4.53
N GLU A 183 -3.39 -7.83 -3.27
CA GLU A 183 -2.24 -7.09 -2.76
C GLU A 183 -1.89 -7.53 -1.35
N LEU A 184 -0.59 -7.70 -1.10
CA LEU A 184 0.00 -7.94 0.20
C LEU A 184 0.98 -6.82 0.52
N VAL A 185 0.93 -6.34 1.76
CA VAL A 185 1.83 -5.31 2.28
C VAL A 185 2.38 -5.75 3.62
N THR A 186 3.70 -5.83 3.74
CA THR A 186 4.39 -6.15 4.99
C THR A 186 5.38 -5.03 5.28
N ALA A 187 5.23 -4.37 6.43
CA ALA A 187 6.21 -3.37 6.87
C ALA A 187 7.52 -4.06 7.23
N TYR A 188 8.64 -3.35 7.11
CA TYR A 188 9.91 -3.88 7.57
C TYR A 188 9.89 -4.10 9.08
N GLY A 189 10.29 -5.30 9.51
CA GLY A 189 10.30 -5.69 10.92
C GLY A 189 8.94 -6.16 11.47
N ASP A 190 7.85 -5.98 10.73
CA ASP A 190 6.53 -6.47 11.14
C ASP A 190 6.34 -7.94 10.73
N ASN A 191 5.73 -8.74 11.60
CA ASN A 191 5.28 -10.10 11.29
C ASN A 191 3.89 -10.13 10.62
N VAL A 192 3.16 -9.01 10.70
CA VAL A 192 1.81 -8.87 10.12
C VAL A 192 1.91 -8.43 8.67
N SER A 193 1.24 -9.18 7.80
CA SER A 193 0.98 -8.83 6.41
C SER A 193 -0.48 -8.40 6.26
N TRP A 194 -0.67 -7.21 5.70
CA TRP A 194 -1.98 -6.68 5.34
C TRP A 194 -2.36 -7.17 3.95
N LEU A 195 -3.57 -7.71 3.84
CA LEU A 195 -4.09 -8.40 2.67
C LEU A 195 -5.27 -7.59 2.12
N ARG A 196 -5.14 -7.05 0.92
CA ARG A 196 -6.24 -6.33 0.26
C ARG A 196 -7.16 -7.31 -0.44
N LEU A 197 -8.45 -7.23 -0.14
CA LEU A 197 -9.46 -8.06 -0.77
C LEU A 197 -9.64 -7.64 -2.24
N LYS A 198 -9.60 -8.61 -3.15
CA LYS A 198 -9.69 -8.37 -4.60
C LYS A 198 -11.04 -7.75 -5.02
N ASP A 199 -12.10 -8.01 -4.27
CA ASP A 199 -13.43 -7.44 -4.49
C ASP A 199 -13.57 -5.97 -4.04
N GLY A 200 -12.51 -5.37 -3.52
CA GLY A 200 -12.50 -3.97 -3.09
C GLY A 200 -13.22 -3.72 -1.76
N ARG A 201 -13.63 -4.75 -1.02
CA ARG A 201 -14.29 -4.57 0.28
C ARG A 201 -13.39 -3.93 1.32
N GLY A 202 -12.07 -4.10 1.23
CA GLY A 202 -11.12 -3.48 2.16
C GLY A 202 -9.89 -4.37 2.41
N TRP A 203 -9.38 -4.32 3.64
CA TRP A 203 -8.16 -5.00 4.07
C TRP A 203 -8.42 -5.95 5.24
N VAL A 204 -7.63 -7.02 5.30
CA VAL A 204 -7.54 -7.93 6.45
C VAL A 204 -6.07 -8.18 6.79
N HIS A 205 -5.80 -8.92 7.86
CA HIS A 205 -4.44 -9.27 8.29
C HIS A 205 -4.28 -10.79 8.35
N ASN A 206 -3.08 -11.28 8.09
CA ASN A 206 -2.78 -12.72 8.21
C ASN A 206 -2.59 -13.19 9.66
N ILE A 207 -2.11 -12.31 10.53
CA ILE A 207 -1.81 -12.57 11.94
C ILE A 207 -2.48 -11.51 12.82
N GLY A 208 -3.19 -11.94 13.86
CA GLY A 208 -3.87 -11.09 14.83
C GLY A 208 -2.90 -10.34 15.73
N SER A 209 -3.41 -9.39 16.52
CA SER A 209 -2.59 -8.64 17.49
C SER A 209 -1.99 -9.51 18.60
N ASP A 210 -2.55 -10.71 18.80
CA ASP A 210 -2.10 -11.75 19.72
C ASP A 210 -1.09 -12.73 19.10
N GLY A 211 -0.76 -12.57 17.82
CA GLY A 211 0.12 -13.48 17.09
C GLY A 211 -0.59 -14.71 16.52
N GLN A 212 -1.89 -14.89 16.73
CA GLN A 212 -2.63 -16.02 16.17
C GLN A 212 -2.77 -15.87 14.66
N SER A 213 -2.68 -16.99 13.92
CA SER A 213 -2.97 -16.98 12.49
C SER A 213 -4.46 -16.76 12.24
N VAL A 214 -4.76 -15.81 11.37
CA VAL A 214 -6.12 -15.35 11.05
C VAL A 214 -6.51 -15.74 9.63
N MET A 215 -5.55 -15.66 8.70
CA MET A 215 -5.70 -16.05 7.30
C MET A 215 -4.54 -16.96 6.88
N ILE A 216 -4.84 -18.05 6.17
CA ILE A 216 -3.82 -18.96 5.62
C ILE A 216 -3.94 -19.01 4.10
N ALA A 217 -2.81 -18.85 3.41
CA ALA A 217 -2.76 -18.99 1.96
C ALA A 217 -3.08 -20.44 1.57
N HIS A 218 -3.91 -20.64 0.55
CA HIS A 218 -4.00 -21.95 -0.08
C HIS A 218 -2.63 -22.31 -0.64
N SER A 219 -2.01 -23.36 -0.10
CA SER A 219 -0.77 -23.88 -0.67
C SER A 219 -1.04 -24.29 -2.12
N ILE A 220 -0.35 -23.65 -3.06
CA ILE A 220 -0.38 -24.02 -4.49
C ILE A 220 0.14 -25.46 -4.68
N GLN A 221 0.87 -26.02 -3.71
CA GLN A 221 1.44 -27.36 -3.79
C GLN A 221 0.38 -28.47 -3.91
N HIS A 222 -0.84 -28.24 -3.42
CA HIS A 222 -1.93 -29.22 -3.65
C HIS A 222 -2.32 -29.32 -5.13
N ARG A 223 -2.08 -28.28 -5.93
CA ARG A 223 -2.49 -28.25 -7.34
C ARG A 223 -1.48 -28.91 -8.27
N LEU A 224 -0.21 -28.99 -7.88
CA LEU A 224 0.84 -29.60 -8.71
C LEU A 224 0.99 -31.11 -8.46
N LYS A 225 0.61 -31.60 -7.26
CA LYS A 225 0.71 -33.04 -6.93
C LYS A 225 -0.42 -33.89 -7.52
N GLU A 226 -1.55 -33.31 -7.90
CA GLU A 226 -2.66 -34.03 -8.55
C GLU A 226 -2.46 -34.25 -10.05
N SER A 227 -1.53 -33.53 -10.70
CA SER A 227 -1.24 -33.74 -12.13
C SER A 227 -0.19 -34.82 -12.41
N GLU A 228 0.57 -35.26 -11.40
CA GLU A 228 1.63 -36.28 -11.57
C GLU A 228 1.25 -37.69 -11.09
N SER A 229 0.12 -37.88 -10.40
CA SER A 229 -0.27 -39.18 -9.83
C SER A 229 -1.28 -40.00 -10.65
N THR A 230 -1.55 -39.61 -11.91
CA THR A 230 -2.44 -40.36 -12.82
C THR A 230 -1.73 -41.49 -13.57
N ASN A 231 -0.73 -42.14 -12.99
CA ASN A 231 -0.27 -43.42 -13.49
C ASN A 231 0.14 -44.36 -12.36
N GLU A 232 -0.61 -45.47 -12.30
CA GLU A 232 -0.29 -46.76 -11.69
C GLU A 232 -0.59 -46.95 -10.19
N ASN A 233 -1.68 -47.70 -9.95
CA ASN A 233 -1.87 -48.64 -8.85
C ASN A 233 -2.00 -48.07 -7.41
N SER A 234 -3.21 -47.60 -7.05
CA SER A 234 -3.63 -47.74 -5.64
C SER A 234 -5.14 -47.95 -5.51
N SER A 235 -5.54 -49.21 -5.62
CA SER A 235 -6.88 -49.65 -5.24
C SER A 235 -7.01 -49.71 -3.71
N ARG A 236 -8.15 -49.23 -3.21
CA ARG A 236 -8.84 -49.56 -1.94
C ARG A 236 -8.81 -48.62 -0.73
N TYR A 237 -8.00 -47.56 -0.65
CA TYR A 237 -8.11 -46.62 0.49
C TYR A 237 -8.61 -45.20 0.16
N GLY A 238 -8.77 -44.85 -1.13
CA GLY A 238 -9.12 -43.49 -1.57
C GLY A 238 -10.62 -43.11 -1.62
N ALA A 239 -11.54 -43.94 -1.10
CA ALA A 239 -12.97 -43.75 -1.34
C ALA A 239 -13.64 -42.69 -0.45
N LYS A 240 -13.05 -42.29 0.68
CA LYS A 240 -13.67 -41.33 1.62
C LYS A 240 -13.22 -39.87 1.42
N GLU A 241 -12.01 -39.63 0.95
CA GLU A 241 -11.46 -38.26 0.84
C GLU A 241 -11.82 -37.59 -0.49
N THR A 242 -11.94 -38.37 -1.57
CA THR A 242 -12.48 -37.88 -2.86
C THR A 242 -13.95 -37.47 -2.77
N GLN A 243 -14.70 -38.01 -1.80
CA GLN A 243 -16.10 -37.63 -1.59
C GLN A 243 -16.24 -36.21 -1.01
N TYR A 244 -15.33 -35.78 -0.13
CA TYR A 244 -15.35 -34.42 0.44
C TYR A 244 -15.02 -33.36 -0.62
N ASN A 245 -13.97 -33.59 -1.43
CA ASN A 245 -13.58 -32.66 -2.49
C ASN A 245 -14.60 -32.62 -3.64
N GLY A 246 -15.25 -33.75 -3.95
CA GLY A 246 -16.32 -33.82 -4.94
C GLY A 246 -17.61 -33.10 -4.51
N ILE A 247 -17.97 -33.13 -3.22
CA ILE A 247 -19.13 -32.40 -2.68
C ILE A 247 -18.87 -30.89 -2.73
N ILE A 248 -17.67 -30.45 -2.34
CA ILE A 248 -17.27 -29.04 -2.40
C ILE A 248 -17.27 -28.53 -3.85
N ALA A 249 -16.73 -29.29 -4.81
CA ALA A 249 -16.70 -28.89 -6.21
C ALA A 249 -18.11 -28.77 -6.85
N ARG A 250 -19.08 -29.60 -6.44
CA ARG A 250 -20.46 -29.54 -6.96
C ARG A 250 -21.28 -28.41 -6.35
N LEU A 251 -21.03 -28.05 -5.09
CA LEU A 251 -21.72 -26.93 -4.42
C LEU A 251 -21.46 -25.57 -5.09
N PHE A 252 -20.34 -25.42 -5.81
CA PHE A 252 -19.98 -24.15 -6.47
C PHE A 252 -20.20 -24.12 -8.00
N GLN A 253 -20.77 -25.18 -8.59
CA GLN A 253 -21.21 -25.15 -10.00
C GLN A 253 -22.68 -24.76 -10.16
N SER A 254 -23.45 -24.76 -9.06
CA SER A 254 -24.90 -24.52 -9.06
C SER A 254 -25.31 -23.05 -9.03
N ASP A 255 -24.43 -22.12 -8.64
CA ASP A 255 -24.75 -20.68 -8.47
C ASP A 255 -24.45 -19.82 -9.72
N ARG A 256 -24.41 -20.45 -10.91
CA ARG A 256 -24.30 -19.75 -12.21
C ARG A 256 -25.51 -20.05 -13.08
N THR A 257 -26.69 -19.63 -12.63
CA THR A 257 -27.88 -19.40 -13.47
C THR A 257 -28.62 -18.20 -12.95
#